data_AF-A0A378WUF9-F1
#
_entry.id   AF-A0A378WUF9-F1
#
_cell.length_a   1.000
_cell.length_b   1.000
_cell.length_c   1.000
_cell.angle_alpha   90.00
_cell.angle_beta   90.00
_cell.angle_gamma   90.00
#
_symmetry.space_group_name_H-M   'P 1'
#
loop_
_entity.id
_entity.type
_entity.pdbx_description
1 polymer ?
#
loop_
_entity_poly.entity_id
_entity_poly.type
_entity_poly.pdbx_seq_one_letter_code
_entity_poly.pdbx_strand_id
1 'polypeptide(L)'
;MAYLDTLRRDIDSGKLTNEAAAGAFADPSLPRIIRSAPIALRAKGPGTLPAFFAAVSGIKQGHPHMVLAHLNPHVPAQDPARTLLGDMARMTGVPLAIGMSQVVDGSARLPGVHPPEAVIDPERFFERLDDVLGREASAPLYLLEQEPIH
;
A
#
# COMPACT_ATOMS: atom_id res chain seq x y z
N MET A 1 12.20 1.23 -7.60
CA MET A 1 11.33 0.97 -8.77
C MET A 1 11.76 -0.18 -9.68
N ALA A 2 12.96 -0.78 -9.57
CA ALA A 2 13.38 -1.89 -10.46
C ALA A 2 12.88 -3.30 -10.03
N TYR A 3 12.65 -3.52 -8.73
CA TYR A 3 12.23 -4.83 -8.21
C TYR A 3 10.79 -5.19 -8.60
N LEU A 4 9.84 -4.27 -8.42
CA LEU A 4 8.44 -4.43 -8.82
C LEU A 4 8.30 -4.62 -10.35
N ASP A 5 9.19 -3.99 -11.11
CA ASP A 5 9.22 -4.07 -12.57
C ASP A 5 9.74 -5.43 -13.08
N THR A 6 10.61 -6.06 -12.28
CA THR A 6 11.10 -7.42 -12.53
C THR A 6 10.02 -8.45 -12.14
N LEU A 7 9.35 -8.22 -11.01
CA LEU A 7 8.24 -9.04 -10.53
C LEU A 7 7.06 -9.05 -11.51
N ARG A 8 6.70 -7.88 -12.04
CA ARG A 8 5.70 -7.73 -13.09
C ARG A 8 6.09 -8.50 -14.36
N ARG A 9 7.34 -8.37 -14.82
CA ARG A 9 7.84 -9.08 -16.01
C ARG A 9 7.86 -10.60 -15.85
N ASP A 10 8.09 -11.11 -14.64
CA ASP A 10 8.11 -12.55 -14.38
C ASP A 10 6.69 -13.16 -14.23
N ILE A 11 5.71 -12.37 -13.79
CA ILE A 11 4.28 -12.73 -13.81
C ILE A 11 3.74 -12.68 -15.25
N ASP A 12 4.03 -11.60 -15.98
CA ASP A 12 3.59 -11.41 -17.37
C ASP A 12 4.22 -12.44 -18.33
N SER A 13 5.37 -13.02 -17.99
CA SER A 13 6.02 -14.08 -18.77
C SER A 13 5.61 -15.51 -18.37
N GLY A 14 4.63 -15.67 -17.47
CA GLY A 14 4.06 -16.96 -17.08
C GLY A 14 5.00 -17.87 -16.30
N LYS A 15 6.09 -17.35 -15.74
CA LYS A 15 7.08 -18.12 -14.96
C LYS A 15 6.71 -18.28 -13.49
N LEU A 16 5.67 -17.58 -13.01
CA LEU A 16 5.16 -17.62 -11.65
C LEU A 16 3.65 -17.81 -11.68
N THR A 17 3.16 -18.91 -11.10
CA THR A 17 1.73 -19.10 -10.86
C THR A 17 1.32 -18.29 -9.61
N ASN A 18 0.09 -17.80 -9.57
CA ASN A 18 -0.43 -16.95 -8.49
C ASN A 18 -0.28 -17.60 -7.10
N GLU A 19 -0.35 -18.92 -7.02
CA GLU A 19 -0.17 -19.68 -5.78
C GLU A 19 1.28 -19.65 -5.26
N ALA A 20 2.28 -19.59 -6.15
CA ALA A 20 3.70 -19.52 -5.77
C ALA A 20 4.12 -18.13 -5.27
N ALA A 21 3.45 -17.07 -5.74
CA ALA A 21 3.66 -15.70 -5.26
C ALA A 21 3.14 -15.51 -3.81
N ALA A 22 2.02 -16.15 -3.46
CA ALA A 22 1.49 -16.16 -2.10
C ALA A 22 2.40 -16.91 -1.11
N GLY A 23 3.00 -18.04 -1.54
CA GLY A 23 3.93 -18.80 -0.72
C GLY A 23 5.27 -18.09 -0.46
N ALA A 24 5.75 -17.27 -1.40
CA ALA A 24 7.00 -16.52 -1.25
C ALA A 24 6.91 -15.35 -0.24
N PHE A 25 5.70 -14.88 0.08
CA PHE A 25 5.48 -13.90 1.15
C PHE A 25 5.61 -14.50 2.56
N ALA A 26 5.50 -15.82 2.69
CA ALA A 26 5.45 -16.50 3.99
C ALA A 26 6.83 -16.94 4.52
N ASP A 27 7.83 -17.14 3.67
CA ASP A 27 9.16 -17.58 4.12
C ASP A 27 10.29 -17.18 3.14
N PRO A 28 11.07 -16.11 3.43
CA PRO A 28 12.13 -15.67 2.55
C PRO A 28 13.37 -16.57 2.67
N SER A 29 13.49 -17.57 1.81
CA SER A 29 14.70 -18.40 1.73
C SER A 29 15.90 -17.64 1.13
N LEU A 30 16.99 -17.62 1.91
CA LEU A 30 18.26 -16.92 1.72
C LEU A 30 18.98 -17.02 0.35
N PRO A 31 18.91 -18.12 -0.44
CA PRO A 31 19.73 -18.20 -1.66
C PRO A 31 19.26 -17.27 -2.80
N ARG A 32 18.02 -16.72 -2.76
CA ARG A 32 17.54 -15.75 -3.77
C ARG A 32 18.08 -14.33 -3.56
N ILE A 33 18.50 -13.98 -2.33
CA ILE A 33 19.01 -12.65 -1.99
C ILE A 33 20.39 -12.41 -2.62
N ILE A 34 21.23 -13.45 -2.68
CA ILE A 34 22.64 -13.36 -3.12
C ILE A 34 22.76 -13.00 -4.61
N ARG A 35 21.78 -13.37 -5.45
CA ARG A 35 21.85 -13.14 -6.90
C ARG A 35 21.57 -11.69 -7.33
N SER A 36 21.28 -10.79 -6.39
CA SER A 36 20.96 -9.37 -6.63
C SER A 36 22.05 -8.38 -6.18
N ALA A 37 23.17 -8.90 -5.66
CA ALA A 37 24.22 -8.12 -5.01
C ALA A 37 24.95 -7.04 -5.86
N PRO A 38 25.18 -7.15 -7.18
CA PRO A 38 25.98 -6.16 -7.88
C PRO A 38 25.25 -4.82 -8.14
N ILE A 39 23.91 -4.80 -8.09
CA ILE A 39 23.10 -3.59 -8.31
C ILE A 39 22.81 -2.87 -6.98
N ALA A 40 22.84 -3.58 -5.86
CA ALA A 40 22.57 -3.07 -4.51
C ALA A 40 23.63 -2.08 -3.99
N LEU A 41 24.82 -2.01 -4.63
CA LEU A 41 25.90 -1.11 -4.23
C LEU A 41 25.77 0.33 -4.76
N ARG A 42 24.89 0.58 -5.75
CA ARG A 42 24.70 1.93 -6.34
C ARG A 42 23.41 2.62 -5.94
N ALA A 43 22.42 1.88 -5.47
CA ALA A 43 21.25 2.48 -4.83
C ALA A 43 21.57 2.62 -3.34
N LYS A 44 21.31 3.79 -2.73
CA LYS A 44 21.11 3.87 -1.27
C LYS A 44 20.24 2.67 -0.88
N GLY A 45 20.77 1.81 -0.01
CA GLY A 45 20.21 0.48 0.23
C GLY A 45 18.71 0.53 0.52
N PRO A 46 17.95 -0.53 0.22
CA PRO A 46 16.54 -0.56 0.58
C PRO A 46 16.46 -0.50 2.10
N GLY A 47 16.19 0.69 2.64
CA GLY A 47 15.49 0.77 3.92
C GLY A 47 14.28 -0.17 3.80
N THR A 48 13.96 -0.88 4.86
CA THR A 48 12.79 -1.77 4.86
C THR A 48 11.57 -0.93 4.57
N LEU A 49 11.07 -1.00 3.35
CA LEU A 49 9.84 -0.30 2.97
C LEU A 49 8.73 -0.75 3.92
N PRO A 50 7.90 0.19 4.42
CA PRO A 50 6.82 -0.17 5.34
C PRO A 50 5.92 -1.25 4.74
N ALA A 51 5.34 -2.10 5.59
CA ALA A 51 4.26 -2.96 5.14
C ALA A 51 3.07 -2.09 4.68
N PHE A 52 2.51 -2.39 3.51
CA PHE A 52 1.41 -1.64 2.88
C PHE A 52 1.76 -0.16 2.60
N PHE A 53 2.32 0.09 1.42
CA PHE A 53 2.76 1.42 0.99
C PHE A 53 2.43 1.69 -0.48
N ALA A 54 2.37 2.95 -0.85
CA ALA A 54 2.35 3.44 -2.22
C ALA A 54 3.46 4.49 -2.39
N ALA A 55 4.26 4.37 -3.45
CA ALA A 55 5.33 5.32 -3.74
C ALA A 55 5.13 5.92 -5.12
N VAL A 56 5.23 7.23 -5.22
CA VAL A 56 5.15 7.99 -6.47
C VAL A 56 6.40 8.84 -6.61
N SER A 57 7.09 8.73 -7.75
CA SER A 57 8.14 9.65 -8.14
C SER A 57 7.67 10.51 -9.31
N GLY A 58 8.11 11.77 -9.34
CA GLY A 58 7.71 12.72 -10.37
C GLY A 58 8.48 14.02 -10.28
N ILE A 59 7.98 15.06 -10.95
CA ILE A 59 8.55 16.41 -10.92
C ILE A 59 7.62 17.31 -10.12
N LYS A 60 8.16 17.99 -9.10
CA LYS A 60 7.46 19.01 -8.31
C LYS A 60 8.25 20.30 -8.40
N GLN A 61 7.63 21.37 -8.88
CA GLN A 61 8.28 22.68 -9.06
C GLN A 61 9.61 22.60 -9.84
N GLY A 62 9.64 21.80 -10.91
CA GLY A 62 10.82 21.63 -11.77
C GLY A 62 11.90 20.69 -11.22
N HIS A 63 11.73 20.12 -10.03
CA HIS A 63 12.71 19.24 -9.39
C HIS A 63 12.17 17.81 -9.24
N PRO A 64 13.00 16.78 -9.44
CA PRO A 64 12.64 15.40 -9.11
C PRO A 64 12.24 15.25 -7.64
N HIS A 65 11.14 14.55 -7.40
CA HIS A 65 10.53 14.40 -6.08
C HIS A 65 9.91 13.01 -5.92
N MET A 66 9.96 12.48 -4.70
CA MET A 66 9.32 11.23 -4.31
C MET A 66 8.34 11.49 -3.17
N VAL A 67 7.17 10.87 -3.25
CA VAL A 67 6.18 10.81 -2.19
C VAL A 67 5.96 9.35 -1.84
N LEU A 68 6.07 9.01 -0.56
CA LEU A 68 5.77 7.70 -0.01
C LEU A 68 4.56 7.83 0.92
N ALA A 69 3.49 7.11 0.61
CA ALA A 69 2.35 6.91 1.49
C ALA A 69 2.46 5.54 2.14
N HIS A 70 2.26 5.43 3.45
CA HIS A 70 2.27 4.14 4.15
C HIS A 70 1.41 4.19 5.41
N LEU A 71 1.00 3.01 5.92
CA LEU A 71 0.33 2.95 7.21
C LEU A 71 1.27 3.40 8.33
N ASN A 72 0.71 4.09 9.34
CA ASN A 72 1.46 4.61 10.46
C ASN A 72 1.89 3.47 11.40
N PRO A 73 3.19 3.15 11.49
CA PRO A 73 3.66 2.05 12.35
C PRO A 73 3.74 2.45 13.83
N HIS A 74 3.60 3.75 14.14
CA HIS A 74 3.74 4.32 15.48
C HIS A 74 2.40 4.64 16.15
N VAL A 75 1.31 4.04 15.68
CA VAL A 75 0.02 4.11 16.40
C VAL A 75 0.15 3.47 17.81
N PRO A 76 -0.58 3.95 18.82
CA PRO A 76 -0.53 3.42 20.18
C PRO A 76 -0.71 1.90 20.24
N ALA A 77 -0.12 1.24 21.24
CA ALA A 77 -0.17 -0.22 21.34
C ALA A 77 -1.60 -0.80 21.44
N GLN A 78 -2.53 -0.03 22.01
CA GLN A 78 -3.94 -0.38 22.16
C GLN A 78 -4.78 0.01 20.94
N ASP A 79 -4.17 0.63 19.92
CA ASP A 79 -4.88 1.12 18.76
C ASP A 79 -5.38 -0.04 17.88
N PRO A 80 -6.70 -0.09 17.57
CA PRO A 80 -7.30 -1.10 16.71
C PRO A 80 -6.66 -1.24 15.32
N ALA A 81 -6.00 -0.21 14.78
CA ALA A 81 -5.30 -0.30 13.50
C ALA A 81 -4.06 -1.21 13.53
N ARG A 82 -3.46 -1.49 14.70
CA ARG A 82 -2.25 -2.34 14.77
C ARG A 82 -2.51 -3.76 14.30
N THR A 83 -3.71 -4.27 14.52
CA THR A 83 -4.09 -5.63 14.12
C THR A 83 -4.71 -5.68 12.72
N LEU A 84 -4.98 -4.53 12.10
CA LEU A 84 -5.59 -4.42 10.78
C LEU A 84 -4.83 -5.28 9.76
N LEU A 85 -3.51 -5.08 9.61
CA LEU A 85 -2.68 -5.85 8.69
C LEU A 85 -2.56 -7.35 9.03
N GLY A 86 -2.85 -7.74 10.28
CA GLY A 86 -2.83 -9.13 10.72
C GLY A 86 -4.14 -9.88 10.48
N ASP A 87 -5.22 -9.17 10.11
CA ASP A 87 -6.55 -9.74 9.88
C ASP A 87 -7.00 -9.48 8.44
N MET A 88 -6.72 -10.46 7.57
CA MET A 88 -7.06 -10.36 6.14
C MET A 88 -8.56 -10.21 5.87
N ALA A 89 -9.42 -10.73 6.76
CA ALA A 89 -10.87 -10.59 6.61
C ALA A 89 -11.29 -9.14 6.86
N ARG A 90 -10.72 -8.48 7.88
CA ARG A 90 -10.93 -7.04 8.11
C ARG A 90 -10.33 -6.18 7.01
N MET A 91 -9.11 -6.49 6.56
CA MET A 91 -8.42 -5.74 5.50
C MET A 91 -9.16 -5.67 4.17
N THR A 92 -10.05 -6.63 3.91
CA THR A 92 -10.80 -6.71 2.66
C THR A 92 -12.27 -6.36 2.87
N GLY A 93 -12.88 -6.89 3.92
CA GLY A 93 -14.31 -6.69 4.22
C GLY A 93 -14.64 -5.27 4.67
N VAL A 94 -13.80 -4.64 5.49
CA VAL A 94 -14.07 -3.27 5.98
C VAL A 94 -13.98 -2.24 4.85
N PRO A 95 -12.90 -2.21 4.04
CA PRO A 95 -12.85 -1.34 2.85
C PRO A 95 -14.02 -1.54 1.90
N LEU A 96 -14.42 -2.80 1.65
CA LEU A 96 -15.57 -3.10 0.79
C LEU A 96 -16.87 -2.50 1.35
N ALA A 97 -17.13 -2.66 2.66
CA ALA A 97 -18.33 -2.13 3.29
C ALA A 97 -18.38 -0.60 3.26
N ILE A 98 -17.25 0.07 3.52
CA ILE A 98 -17.14 1.53 3.45
C ILE A 98 -17.36 2.01 2.01
N GLY A 99 -16.70 1.40 1.03
CA GLY A 99 -16.90 1.74 -0.39
C GLY A 99 -18.35 1.54 -0.84
N MET A 100 -18.98 0.43 -0.42
CA MET A 100 -20.39 0.15 -0.72
C MET A 100 -21.33 1.18 -0.09
N SER A 101 -21.02 1.69 1.11
CA SER A 101 -21.84 2.74 1.74
C SER A 101 -21.95 4.00 0.87
N GLN A 102 -20.86 4.38 0.20
CA GLN A 102 -20.81 5.51 -0.73
C GLN A 102 -21.61 5.26 -2.02
N VAL A 103 -21.71 3.99 -2.45
CA VAL A 103 -22.58 3.61 -3.58
C VAL A 103 -24.05 3.71 -3.16
N VAL A 104 -24.39 3.21 -1.96
CA VAL A 104 -25.75 3.16 -1.45
C VAL A 104 -26.34 4.55 -1.16
N ASP A 105 -25.58 5.45 -0.56
CA ASP A 105 -26.02 6.85 -0.36
C ASP A 105 -25.88 7.72 -1.61
N GLY A 106 -25.19 7.18 -2.62
CA GLY A 106 -25.01 7.80 -3.91
C GLY A 106 -24.02 8.96 -3.92
N SER A 107 -22.98 8.97 -3.07
CA SER A 107 -21.80 9.78 -3.36
C SER A 107 -20.97 9.20 -4.51
N ALA A 108 -20.99 7.87 -4.71
CA ALA A 108 -20.31 7.18 -5.81
C ALA A 108 -21.32 6.72 -6.90
N ARG A 109 -21.73 7.62 -7.80
CA ARG A 109 -22.81 7.38 -8.79
C ARG A 109 -22.38 7.11 -10.23
N LEU A 110 -21.08 7.13 -10.54
CA LEU A 110 -20.61 7.02 -11.92
C LEU A 110 -20.98 5.63 -12.50
N PRO A 111 -21.84 5.56 -13.53
CA PRO A 111 -22.23 4.27 -14.11
C PRO A 111 -21.04 3.59 -14.80
N GLY A 112 -20.99 2.27 -14.75
CA GLY A 112 -19.96 1.46 -15.39
C GLY A 112 -19.03 0.75 -14.40
N VAL A 113 -17.98 0.13 -14.93
CA VAL A 113 -16.95 -0.57 -14.15
C VAL A 113 -15.82 0.42 -13.90
N HIS A 114 -15.61 0.77 -12.63
CA HIS A 114 -14.61 1.74 -12.22
C HIS A 114 -13.72 1.18 -11.13
N PRO A 115 -12.42 1.51 -11.13
CA PRO A 115 -11.59 1.25 -9.98
C PRO A 115 -11.98 2.19 -8.82
N PRO A 116 -11.71 1.82 -7.55
CA PRO A 116 -12.11 2.61 -6.38
C PRO A 116 -11.65 4.07 -6.45
N GLU A 117 -10.41 4.32 -6.87
CA GLU A 117 -9.82 5.67 -6.97
C GLU A 117 -10.53 6.60 -7.95
N ALA A 118 -11.38 6.08 -8.84
CA ALA A 118 -12.14 6.87 -9.81
C ALA A 118 -13.51 7.33 -9.28
N VAL A 119 -14.06 6.66 -8.26
CA VAL A 119 -15.47 6.86 -7.86
C VAL A 119 -15.69 6.95 -6.35
N ILE A 120 -14.78 6.43 -5.54
CA ILE A 120 -14.84 6.49 -4.08
C ILE A 120 -14.14 7.76 -3.63
N ASP A 121 -14.82 8.54 -2.78
CA ASP A 121 -14.23 9.68 -2.12
C ASP A 121 -13.19 9.18 -1.08
N PRO A 122 -11.90 9.50 -1.24
CA PRO A 122 -10.85 9.02 -0.37
C PRO A 122 -10.90 9.64 1.04
N GLU A 123 -11.25 10.92 1.16
CA GLU A 123 -11.32 11.61 2.46
C GLU A 123 -12.39 10.96 3.31
N ARG A 124 -13.59 10.81 2.74
CA ARG A 124 -14.71 10.14 3.38
C ARG A 124 -14.41 8.68 3.69
N PHE A 125 -13.67 7.99 2.83
CA PHE A 125 -13.28 6.61 3.06
C PHE A 125 -12.41 6.47 4.32
N PHE A 126 -11.36 7.29 4.46
CA PHE A 126 -10.45 7.21 5.60
C PHE A 126 -11.09 7.70 6.90
N GLU A 127 -11.95 8.73 6.85
CA GLU A 127 -12.75 9.14 8.02
C GLU A 127 -13.63 7.99 8.54
N ARG A 128 -14.36 7.31 7.64
CA ARG A 128 -15.20 6.17 8.00
C ARG A 128 -14.39 4.96 8.46
N LEU A 129 -13.17 4.81 7.97
CA LEU A 129 -12.28 3.76 8.42
C LEU A 129 -11.87 3.98 9.88
N ASP A 130 -11.55 5.21 10.28
CA ASP A 130 -11.29 5.54 11.68
C ASP A 130 -12.53 5.27 12.57
N ASP A 131 -13.73 5.66 12.11
CA ASP A 131 -15.00 5.39 12.81
C ASP A 131 -15.21 3.88 13.05
N VAL A 132 -15.11 3.07 11.99
CA VAL A 132 -15.38 1.62 12.04
C VAL A 132 -14.35 0.88 12.91
N LEU A 133 -13.11 1.38 12.92
CA LEU A 133 -12.07 0.85 13.79
C LEU A 133 -12.23 1.32 15.25
N GLY A 134 -13.12 2.27 15.53
CA GLY A 134 -13.27 2.86 16.86
C GLY A 134 -12.03 3.63 17.30
N ARG A 135 -11.32 4.24 16.34
CA ARG A 135 -10.09 4.99 16.59
C ARG A 135 -10.44 6.41 17.04
N GLU A 136 -9.97 6.82 18.21
CA GLU A 136 -9.84 8.23 18.52
C GLU A 136 -8.66 8.78 17.71
N ALA A 137 -8.89 9.79 16.86
CA ALA A 137 -7.97 10.35 15.87
C ALA A 137 -6.72 11.07 16.47
N SER A 138 -6.14 10.53 17.53
CA SER A 138 -4.93 10.98 18.22
C SER A 138 -3.67 10.86 17.36
N ALA A 139 -3.69 10.00 16.34
CA ALA A 139 -2.64 9.87 15.34
C ALA A 139 -3.24 9.48 13.98
N PRO A 140 -2.69 9.97 12.85
CA PRO A 140 -3.19 9.62 11.53
C PRO A 140 -2.96 8.13 11.22
N LEU A 141 -3.91 7.51 10.52
CA LEU A 141 -3.84 6.09 10.13
C LEU A 141 -2.72 5.82 9.10
N TYR A 142 -2.48 6.78 8.22
CA TYR A 142 -1.40 6.73 7.23
C TYR A 142 -0.53 7.99 7.31
N LEU A 143 0.71 7.86 6.87
CA LEU A 143 1.70 8.94 6.81
C LEU A 143 2.08 9.19 5.35
N LEU A 144 2.42 10.43 5.05
CA LEU A 144 2.99 10.86 3.78
C LEU A 144 4.39 11.41 4.02
N GLU A 145 5.40 10.71 3.50
CA GLU A 145 6.79 11.15 3.49
C GLU A 145 7.13 11.76 2.12
N GLN A 146 7.87 12.86 2.11
CA GLN A 146 8.27 13.57 0.89
C GLN A 146 9.77 13.77 0.87
N GLU A 147 10.43 13.30 -0.18
CA GLU A 147 11.88 13.44 -0.35
C GLU A 147 12.22 14.04 -1.72
N PRO A 148 13.07 15.08 -1.79
CA PRO A 148 13.69 15.48 -3.05
C PRO A 148 14.60 14.36 -3.55
N ILE A 149 14.48 14.01 -4.84
CA ILE A 149 15.35 13.02 -5.47
C ILE A 149 16.52 13.80 -6.07
N HIS A 150 17.73 13.57 -5.55
CA HIS A 150 18.98 14.15 -6.06
C HIS A 150 19.52 13.38 -7.27
#